data_AF-T1EJG0-F1
#
_entry.id   AF-T1EJG0-F1
#
_cell.length_a   1.000
_cell.length_b   1.000
_cell.length_c   1.000
_cell.angle_alpha   90.00
_cell.angle_beta   90.00
_cell.angle_gamma   90.00
#
_symmetry.space_group_name_H-M   'P 1'
#
loop_
_entity.id
_entity.type
_entity.pdbx_description
1 polymer ?
#
loop_
_entity_poly.entity_id
_entity_poly.type
_entity_poly.pdbx_seq_one_letter_code
_entity_poly.pdbx_strand_id
1 'polypeptide(L)'
;SNWADDFDKLESHHGYIQWLFPLTEHGVNDHAQTLTQQEIKIFKENVNLQKMLLRSYNLMLKFYGFKLESEETGKVSLLSNCNERFYNLCSSPHNFLRITRIIKCLSLLG
;
A
#
# COMPACT_ATOMS: atom_id res chain seq x y z
N SER A 1 -20.84 -1.01 -4.43
CA SER A 1 -20.34 -1.05 -3.04
C SER A 1 -18.84 -0.81 -3.06
N ASN A 2 -18.36 0.19 -2.31
CA ASN A 2 -16.97 0.66 -2.35
C ASN A 2 -16.08 -0.29 -1.53
N TRP A 3 -15.42 -1.25 -2.18
CA TRP A 3 -14.57 -2.25 -1.51
C TRP A 3 -13.38 -1.62 -0.77
N ALA A 4 -13.01 -0.39 -1.14
CA ALA A 4 -11.92 0.38 -0.54
C ALA A 4 -12.15 0.74 0.94
N ASP A 5 -13.41 0.73 1.40
CA ASP A 5 -13.77 1.03 2.80
C ASP A 5 -14.20 -0.23 3.57
N ASP A 6 -14.11 -1.41 2.94
CA ASP A 6 -14.41 -2.71 3.56
C ASP A 6 -13.12 -3.36 4.07
N PHE A 7 -12.69 -2.91 5.25
CA PHE A 7 -11.43 -3.33 5.83
C PHE A 7 -11.41 -4.82 6.22
N ASP A 8 -12.55 -5.44 6.49
CA ASP A 8 -12.65 -6.87 6.80
C ASP A 8 -12.36 -7.72 5.55
N LYS A 9 -12.82 -7.28 4.37
CA LYS A 9 -12.44 -7.91 3.10
C LYS A 9 -10.96 -7.73 2.77
N LEU A 10 -10.38 -6.57 3.09
CA LEU A 10 -8.93 -6.33 2.93
C LEU A 10 -8.10 -7.09 3.96
N GLU A 11 -8.63 -7.41 5.14
CA GLU A 11 -7.89 -8.23 6.10
C GLU A 11 -7.85 -9.69 5.65
N SER A 12 -8.98 -10.22 5.17
CA SER A 12 -9.14 -11.62 4.75
C SER A 12 -8.46 -12.01 3.43
N HIS A 13 -8.22 -11.06 2.51
CA HIS A 13 -7.53 -11.35 1.24
C HIS A 13 -6.06 -10.93 1.31
N HIS A 14 -5.11 -11.85 1.36
CA HIS A 14 -3.70 -11.48 1.52
C HIS A 14 -2.99 -11.05 0.22
N GLY A 15 -3.58 -11.32 -0.96
CA GLY A 15 -2.93 -11.14 -2.26
C GLY A 15 -2.97 -9.72 -2.86
N TYR A 16 -3.94 -8.87 -2.48
CA TYR A 16 -4.13 -7.57 -3.14
C TYR A 16 -2.95 -6.61 -2.94
N ILE A 17 -2.27 -6.69 -1.78
CA ILE A 17 -1.16 -5.80 -1.44
C ILE A 17 -0.03 -5.88 -2.48
N GLN A 18 0.08 -7.01 -3.16
CA GLN A 18 1.11 -7.24 -4.16
C GLN A 18 0.84 -6.54 -5.47
N TRP A 19 -0.43 -6.41 -5.83
CA TRP A 19 -0.89 -5.64 -6.99
C TRP A 19 -0.85 -4.14 -6.71
N LEU A 20 -1.16 -3.72 -5.47
CA LEU A 20 -1.12 -2.31 -5.07
C LEU A 20 0.32 -1.79 -4.92
N PHE A 21 1.24 -2.65 -4.45
CA PHE A 21 2.64 -2.32 -4.21
C PHE A 21 3.56 -3.40 -4.83
N PRO A 22 3.75 -3.37 -6.15
CA PRO A 22 4.62 -4.31 -6.84
C PRO A 22 6.09 -4.10 -6.45
N LEU A 23 6.86 -5.19 -6.36
CA LEU A 23 8.30 -5.19 -6.07
C LEU A 23 9.06 -5.95 -7.18
N THR A 24 10.37 -5.73 -7.26
CA THR A 24 11.31 -6.49 -8.09
C THR A 24 11.63 -7.88 -7.51
N GLU A 25 11.40 -8.08 -6.22
CA GLU A 25 11.60 -9.35 -5.52
C GLU A 25 10.38 -10.26 -5.67
N HIS A 26 10.60 -11.56 -5.94
CA HIS A 26 9.52 -12.55 -5.88
C HIS A 26 8.91 -12.56 -4.47
N GLY A 27 7.60 -12.29 -4.39
CA GLY A 27 6.82 -12.49 -3.18
C GLY A 27 6.30 -13.93 -3.06
N VAL A 28 5.46 -14.18 -2.05
CA VAL A 28 4.79 -15.48 -1.81
C VAL A 28 3.72 -15.86 -2.86
N ASN A 29 3.63 -15.10 -3.95
CA ASN A 29 2.62 -15.30 -5.00
C ASN A 29 3.32 -15.41 -6.34
N ASP A 30 3.24 -16.60 -6.92
CA ASP A 30 3.91 -16.94 -8.18
C ASP A 30 3.31 -16.20 -9.39
N HIS A 31 2.15 -15.57 -9.23
CA HIS A 31 1.48 -14.79 -10.29
C HIS A 31 1.85 -13.31 -10.34
N ALA A 32 2.57 -12.79 -9.34
CA ALA A 32 2.99 -11.39 -9.33
C ALA A 32 4.25 -11.22 -10.20
N GLN A 33 4.13 -10.60 -11.37
CA GLN A 33 5.28 -10.27 -12.22
C GLN A 33 6.24 -9.32 -11.48
N THR A 34 7.53 -9.66 -11.49
CA THR A 34 8.60 -8.82 -10.95
C THR A 34 8.83 -7.63 -11.88
N LEU A 35 8.89 -6.42 -11.32
CA LEU A 35 9.15 -5.21 -12.10
C LEU A 35 10.55 -5.27 -12.74
N THR A 36 10.63 -5.06 -14.05
CA THR A 36 11.89 -4.82 -14.77
C THR A 36 12.35 -3.38 -14.62
N GLN A 37 13.64 -3.12 -14.85
CA GLN A 37 14.19 -1.75 -14.84
C GLN A 37 13.49 -0.83 -15.88
N GLN A 38 13.05 -1.39 -17.00
CA GLN A 38 12.29 -0.66 -18.01
C GLN A 38 10.89 -0.29 -17.52
N GLU A 39 10.18 -1.21 -16.87
CA GLU A 39 8.86 -0.95 -16.30
C GLU A 39 8.91 0.07 -15.17
N ILE A 40 9.97 0.04 -14.33
CA ILE A 40 10.19 1.07 -13.30
C ILE A 40 10.31 2.45 -13.94
N LYS A 41 11.10 2.58 -15.01
CA LYS A 41 11.26 3.85 -15.72
C LYS A 41 9.92 4.34 -16.29
N ILE A 42 9.18 3.46 -16.96
CA ILE A 42 7.84 3.77 -17.49
C ILE A 42 6.90 4.20 -16.36
N PHE A 43 6.95 3.52 -15.21
CA PHE A 43 6.12 3.83 -14.06
C PHE A 43 6.42 5.23 -13.52
N LYS A 44 7.70 5.59 -13.38
CA LYS A 44 8.12 6.92 -12.91
C LYS A 44 7.70 8.05 -13.85
N GLU A 45 7.75 7.81 -15.16
CA GLU A 45 7.39 8.81 -16.17
C GLU A 45 5.86 8.90 -16.41
N ASN A 46 5.08 7.90 -15.99
CA ASN A 46 3.65 7.84 -16.22
C ASN A 46 2.84 8.40 -15.05
N VAL A 47 2.27 9.60 -15.26
CA VAL A 47 1.43 10.30 -14.28
C VAL A 47 0.23 9.47 -13.80
N ASN A 48 -0.36 8.63 -14.65
CA ASN A 48 -1.50 7.80 -14.24
C ASN A 48 -1.07 6.69 -13.28
N LEU A 49 0.10 6.08 -13.51
CA LEU A 49 0.66 5.06 -12.63
C LEU A 49 1.05 5.65 -11.27
N GLN A 50 1.64 6.85 -11.24
CA GLN A 50 1.90 7.59 -10.00
C GLN A 50 0.62 7.92 -9.22
N LYS A 51 -0.44 8.36 -9.91
CA LYS A 51 -1.76 8.59 -9.27
C LYS A 51 -2.36 7.30 -8.72
N MET A 52 -2.16 6.16 -9.38
CA MET A 52 -2.61 4.87 -8.87
C MET A 52 -1.85 4.47 -7.61
N LEU A 53 -0.51 4.63 -7.59
CA LEU A 53 0.32 4.36 -6.41
C LEU A 53 -0.10 5.22 -5.21
N LEU A 54 -0.36 6.51 -5.45
CA LEU A 54 -0.85 7.42 -4.41
C LEU A 54 -2.22 7.01 -3.86
N ARG A 55 -3.14 6.54 -4.72
CA ARG A 55 -4.45 6.01 -4.28
C ARG A 55 -4.27 4.76 -3.42
N SER A 56 -3.39 3.85 -3.83
CA SER A 56 -3.03 2.66 -3.05
C SER A 56 -2.44 3.04 -1.69
N TYR A 57 -1.57 4.06 -1.65
CA TYR A 57 -0.97 4.56 -0.42
C TYR A 57 -2.01 5.15 0.54
N ASN A 58 -2.90 6.00 0.03
CA ASN A 58 -4.01 6.55 0.81
C ASN A 58 -4.94 5.46 1.37
N LEU A 59 -5.24 4.42 0.58
CA LEU A 59 -6.00 3.27 1.03
C LEU A 59 -5.33 2.58 2.22
N MET A 60 -4.02 2.32 2.12
CA MET A 60 -3.29 1.65 3.21
C MET A 60 -3.13 2.53 4.44
N LEU A 61 -2.95 3.84 4.28
CA LEU A 61 -2.96 4.78 5.41
C LEU A 61 -4.27 4.68 6.18
N LYS A 62 -5.41 4.74 5.49
CA LYS A 62 -6.74 4.58 6.11
C LYS A 62 -6.88 3.23 6.80
N PHE A 63 -6.41 2.16 6.14
CA PHE A 63 -6.38 0.82 6.71
C PHE A 63 -5.56 0.76 8.01
N TYR A 64 -4.52 1.58 8.17
CA TYR A 64 -3.74 1.65 9.41
C TYR A 64 -4.22 2.73 10.39
N GLY A 65 -5.31 3.45 10.10
CA GLY A 65 -5.84 4.50 10.98
C GLY A 65 -5.22 5.88 10.79
N PHE A 66 -4.59 6.11 9.64
CA PHE A 66 -3.98 7.38 9.24
C PHE A 66 -4.70 8.01 8.04
N LYS A 67 -4.51 9.32 7.84
CA LYS A 67 -4.83 10.02 6.59
C LYS A 67 -3.65 10.87 6.12
N LEU A 68 -3.50 11.00 4.80
CA LEU A 68 -2.51 11.88 4.20
C LEU A 68 -3.04 13.33 4.23
N GLU A 69 -2.26 14.23 4.84
CA GLU A 69 -2.59 15.67 4.90
C GLU A 69 -1.92 16.46 3.77
N SER A 70 -0.76 16.01 3.31
CA SER A 70 0.01 16.68 2.28
C SER A 70 0.75 15.65 1.43
N GLU A 71 0.44 15.63 0.14
CA GLU A 71 1.12 14.79 -0.85
C GLU A 71 2.57 15.24 -1.06
N GLU A 72 2.84 16.55 -0.96
CA GLU A 72 4.16 17.14 -1.15
C GLU A 72 5.14 16.78 -0.02
N THR A 73 4.68 16.83 1.23
CA THR A 73 5.55 16.58 2.41
C THR A 73 5.44 15.17 2.95
N GLY A 74 4.43 14.41 2.51
CA GLY A 74 4.10 13.09 3.08
C GLY A 74 3.52 13.15 4.49
N LYS A 75 3.13 14.34 4.99
CA LYS A 75 2.59 14.49 6.35
C LYS A 75 1.29 13.70 6.51
N VAL A 76 1.20 12.92 7.58
CA VAL A 76 0.01 12.15 7.94
C VAL A 76 -0.57 12.59 9.28
N SER A 77 -1.86 12.35 9.49
CA SER A 77 -2.54 12.53 10.77
C SER A 77 -3.38 11.31 11.14
N LEU A 78 -3.83 11.24 12.39
CA LEU A 78 -4.66 10.14 12.90
C LEU A 78 -6.12 10.30 12.47
N LEU A 79 -6.76 9.18 12.16
CA LEU A 79 -8.21 9.08 12.02
C LEU A 79 -8.89 8.84 13.37
N SER A 80 -10.19 9.11 13.45
CA SER A 80 -10.99 8.92 14.68
C SER A 80 -11.03 7.46 15.15
N ASN A 81 -10.89 6.50 14.24
CA ASN A 81 -10.86 5.07 14.52
C ASN A 81 -9.42 4.53 14.72
N CYS A 82 -8.42 5.38 14.93
CA CYS A 82 -7.01 4.96 15.01
C CYS A 82 -6.76 3.87 16.06
N ASN A 83 -7.42 3.92 17.22
CA ASN A 83 -7.24 2.92 18.28
C ASN A 83 -7.61 1.50 17.83
N GLU A 84 -8.74 1.35 17.16
CA GLU A 84 -9.20 0.07 16.61
C GLU A 84 -8.24 -0.43 15.51
N ARG A 85 -7.82 0.47 14.61
CA ARG A 85 -6.90 0.12 13.52
C ARG A 85 -5.51 -0.23 14.04
N PHE A 86 -5.04 0.42 15.11
CA PHE A 86 -3.77 0.13 15.77
C PHE A 86 -3.81 -1.23 16.48
N TYR A 87 -4.93 -1.56 17.12
CA TYR A 87 -5.11 -2.91 17.66
C TYR A 87 -4.98 -3.96 16.55
N ASN A 88 -5.69 -3.80 15.43
CA ASN A 88 -5.56 -4.71 14.29
C ASN A 88 -4.13 -4.78 13.73
N LEU A 89 -3.44 -3.63 13.63
CA LEU A 89 -2.06 -3.56 13.20
C LEU A 89 -1.12 -4.36 14.12
N CYS A 90 -1.25 -4.19 15.44
CA CYS A 90 -0.39 -4.83 16.43
C CYS A 90 -0.72 -6.31 16.67
N SER A 91 -1.97 -6.72 16.49
CA SER A 91 -2.42 -8.10 16.70
C SER A 91 -2.14 -9.03 15.51
N SER A 92 -1.76 -8.47 14.35
CA SER A 92 -1.62 -9.20 13.09
C SER A 92 -0.21 -9.05 12.50
N PRO A 93 0.73 -9.98 12.74
CA PRO A 93 2.14 -9.85 12.33
C PRO A 93 2.36 -9.63 10.82
N HIS A 94 1.47 -10.14 9.97
CA HIS A 94 1.56 -9.93 8.52
C HIS A 94 1.37 -8.47 8.09
N ASN A 95 0.77 -7.62 8.94
CA ASN A 95 0.68 -6.18 8.66
C ASN A 95 2.06 -5.52 8.64
N PHE A 96 3.04 -6.00 9.42
CA PHE A 96 4.42 -5.52 9.34
C PHE A 96 5.08 -5.88 8.00
N LEU A 97 4.78 -7.07 7.45
CA LEU A 97 5.24 -7.47 6.12
C LEU A 97 4.60 -6.60 5.02
N ARG A 98 3.31 -6.27 5.15
CA ARG A 98 2.62 -5.33 4.24
C ARG A 98 3.27 -3.95 4.28
N ILE A 99 3.56 -3.40 5.47
CA ILE A 99 4.25 -2.10 5.64
C ILE A 99 5.64 -2.14 5.00
N THR A 100 6.41 -3.20 5.24
CA THR A 100 7.73 -3.37 4.63
C THR A 100 7.66 -3.34 3.10
N ARG A 101 6.66 -4.03 2.53
CA ARG A 101 6.41 -4.02 1.08
C ARG A 101 6.05 -2.64 0.55
N ILE A 102 5.19 -1.90 1.25
CA ILE A 102 4.82 -0.53 0.90
C ILE A 102 6.06 0.36 0.86
N ILE A 103 6.88 0.34 1.91
CA ILE A 103 8.10 1.15 1.99
C ILE A 103 9.06 0.81 0.84
N LYS A 104 9.35 -0.48 0.61
CA LYS A 104 10.20 -0.91 -0.50
C LYS A 104 9.68 -0.44 -1.86
N CYS A 105 8.37 -0.54 -2.09
CA CYS A 105 7.74 -0.14 -3.34
C CYS A 105 7.83 1.37 -3.57
N LEU A 106 7.55 2.17 -2.53
CA LEU A 106 7.68 3.63 -2.59
C LEU A 106 9.13 4.06 -2.80
N SER A 107 10.12 3.41 -2.17
CA SER A 107 11.53 3.69 -2.44
C SER A 107 11.96 3.35 -3.88
N LEU A 108 11.29 2.39 -4.52
CA LEU A 108 11.57 1.98 -5.89
C LEU A 108 10.90 2.89 -6.92
N LEU A 109 9.62 3.25 -6.70
CA LEU A 109 8.74 3.89 -7.68
C LEU A 109 8.47 5.37 -7.43
N GLY A 110 8.71 5.85 -6.21
CA GLY A 110 8.64 7.27 -5.85
C GLY A 110 9.84 8.08 -6.33
#